data_AF-A0A9Q8Z6B7-F1
#
_entry.id   AF-A0A9Q8Z6B7-F1
#
_cell.length_a   1.000
_cell.length_b   1.000
_cell.length_c   1.000
_cell.angle_alpha   90.00
_cell.angle_beta   90.00
_cell.angle_gamma   90.00
#
_symmetry.space_group_name_H-M   'P 1'
#
loop_
_entity.id
_entity.type
_entity.pdbx_description
1 polymer ?
#
loop_
_entity_poly.entity_id
_entity_poly.type
_entity_poly.pdbx_seq_one_letter_code
_entity_poly.pdbx_strand_id
1 'polypeptide(L)'
;MSPKDDNPMGGKLPSSTLYEVIAKLCTSMRAMDTAREFRVFVPPPAAAATDSETPKNFKISAISQYKWPFVFEAPWGFTLEETVAKVETGAKAVLQEIVTYAKEELTADIVELLLKHGFSFDVALEQHGNVSLVEINPFGALSGCGAFLFNWVLDGRVHYGLEEAQFAVALDEVGE
;
A
#
# COMPACT_ATOMS: atom_id res chain seq x y z
N MET A 1 21.10 20.64 -12.80
CA MET A 1 21.85 20.87 -11.54
C MET A 1 20.87 20.76 -10.39
N SER A 2 21.05 19.76 -9.52
CA SER A 2 20.24 19.56 -8.31
C SER A 2 20.65 20.54 -7.21
N PRO A 3 19.72 20.99 -6.37
CA PRO A 3 20.02 21.34 -5.00
C PRO A 3 19.70 20.11 -4.14
N LYS A 4 20.73 19.28 -3.91
CA LYS A 4 20.91 18.63 -2.62
C LYS A 4 21.59 19.68 -1.72
N ASP A 5 21.27 19.61 -0.44
CA ASP A 5 21.86 20.34 0.68
C ASP A 5 21.12 21.60 1.17
N ASP A 6 20.98 21.58 2.50
CA ASP A 6 20.61 22.62 3.47
C ASP A 6 19.20 23.20 3.47
N ASN A 7 18.41 22.80 4.49
CA ASN A 7 17.36 23.68 5.02
C ASN A 7 17.46 23.81 6.56
N PRO A 8 17.69 25.03 7.10
CA PRO A 8 17.97 25.30 8.51
C PRO A 8 16.72 25.54 9.37
N MET A 9 15.54 25.11 8.93
CA MET A 9 14.26 25.45 9.56
C MET A 9 13.80 24.37 10.53
N GLY A 10 14.42 24.36 11.72
CA GLY A 10 13.84 23.70 12.88
C GLY A 10 12.50 24.33 13.29
N GLY A 11 11.56 23.49 13.72
CA GLY A 11 10.43 23.90 14.56
C GLY A 11 9.17 24.42 13.84
N LYS A 12 8.02 23.87 14.26
CA LYS A 12 6.65 24.09 13.76
C LYS A 12 6.16 25.55 13.90
N LEU A 13 5.78 26.17 12.79
CA LEU A 13 4.80 27.26 12.73
C LEU A 13 3.68 26.91 11.72
N PRO A 14 2.41 27.27 12.00
CA PRO A 14 1.30 27.02 11.09
C PRO A 14 1.52 27.74 9.75
N SER A 15 1.12 27.10 8.65
CA SER A 15 1.26 27.70 7.32
C SER A 15 0.38 28.93 7.20
N SER A 16 0.94 30.03 6.71
CA SER A 16 0.29 31.32 6.56
C SER A 16 0.00 31.67 5.09
N THR A 17 0.56 30.91 4.15
CA THR A 17 0.38 31.14 2.70
C THR A 17 0.04 29.87 1.94
N LEU A 18 -0.65 30.03 0.79
CA LEU A 18 -0.97 28.93 -0.13
C LEU A 18 0.31 28.24 -0.63
N TYR A 19 1.38 28.99 -0.86
CA TYR A 19 2.68 28.44 -1.25
C TYR A 19 3.30 27.57 -0.15
N GLU A 20 3.19 27.95 1.13
CA GLU A 20 3.64 27.12 2.25
C GLU A 20 2.80 25.86 2.42
N VAL A 21 1.49 25.92 2.15
CA VAL A 21 0.63 24.74 2.13
C VAL A 21 1.03 23.81 0.99
N ILE A 22 1.21 24.33 -0.23
CA ILE A 22 1.65 23.55 -1.40
C ILE A 22 3.05 22.96 -1.16
N ALA A 23 3.99 23.77 -0.68
CA ALA A 23 5.33 23.32 -0.36
C ALA A 23 5.29 22.22 0.70
N LYS A 24 4.53 22.40 1.79
CA LYS A 24 4.38 21.38 2.82
C LYS A 24 3.65 20.13 2.33
N LEU A 25 2.66 20.21 1.45
CA LEU A 25 2.02 19.03 0.85
C LEU A 25 2.98 18.29 -0.09
N CYS A 26 3.72 19.03 -0.93
CA CYS A 26 4.72 18.47 -1.83
C CYS A 26 5.97 17.94 -1.09
N THR A 27 6.25 18.42 0.12
CA THR A 27 7.36 17.95 0.97
C THR A 27 6.93 17.03 2.11
N SER A 28 5.65 16.94 2.50
CA SER A 28 5.19 16.00 3.54
C SER A 28 5.11 14.59 2.99
N MET A 29 4.76 14.42 1.71
CA MET A 29 4.98 13.16 0.98
C MET A 29 6.47 12.79 0.92
N ARG A 30 7.38 13.77 1.06
CA ARG A 30 8.84 13.55 1.14
C ARG A 30 9.35 13.41 2.59
N ALA A 31 8.50 13.63 3.59
CA ALA A 31 8.84 13.55 5.01
C ALA A 31 8.46 12.19 5.64
N MET A 32 7.76 11.33 4.90
CA MET A 32 7.48 9.95 5.29
C MET A 32 8.55 9.01 4.70
N ASP A 33 9.02 8.07 5.51
CA ASP A 33 10.03 7.09 5.10
C ASP A 33 9.37 5.99 4.27
N THR A 34 9.36 6.18 2.95
CA THR A 34 8.87 5.20 1.96
C THR A 34 9.53 3.81 2.05
N ALA A 35 10.66 3.67 2.76
CA ALA A 35 11.23 2.36 3.06
C ALA A 35 10.37 1.52 4.02
N ARG A 36 9.37 2.13 4.66
CA ARG A 36 8.42 1.51 5.60
C ARG A 36 7.02 1.34 5.01
N GLU A 37 6.87 1.68 3.73
CA GLU A 37 5.61 1.61 3.02
C GLU A 37 5.48 0.30 2.24
N PHE A 38 4.24 -0.18 2.14
CA PHE A 38 3.86 -1.40 1.44
C PHE A 38 2.61 -1.16 0.62
N ARG A 39 2.64 -1.61 -0.64
CA ARG A 39 1.47 -1.64 -1.53
C ARG A 39 0.69 -2.92 -1.25
N VAL A 40 -0.59 -2.77 -0.95
CA VAL A 40 -1.54 -3.87 -0.73
C VAL A 40 -2.49 -3.96 -1.91
N PHE A 41 -2.68 -5.15 -2.46
CA PHE A 41 -3.50 -5.40 -3.64
C PHE A 41 -4.80 -6.11 -3.26
N VAL A 42 -5.93 -5.56 -3.72
CA VAL A 42 -7.28 -6.08 -3.49
C VAL A 42 -7.98 -6.21 -4.84
N PRO A 43 -7.88 -7.37 -5.51
CA PRO A 43 -8.48 -7.56 -6.83
C PRO A 43 -10.01 -7.50 -6.74
N PRO A 44 -10.69 -7.29 -7.88
CA PRO A 44 -12.13 -7.51 -7.96
C PRO A 44 -12.45 -8.93 -7.46
N PRO A 45 -13.37 -9.11 -6.50
CA PRO A 45 -13.71 -10.44 -5.98
C PRO A 45 -14.20 -11.41 -7.07
N ALA A 46 -14.81 -10.89 -8.14
CA ALA A 46 -15.21 -11.67 -9.30
C ALA A 46 -14.04 -12.32 -10.06
N ALA A 47 -12.82 -11.80 -9.92
CA ALA A 47 -11.64 -12.36 -10.60
C ALA A 47 -11.26 -13.74 -10.06
N ALA A 48 -11.56 -14.03 -8.79
CA ALA A 48 -11.31 -15.32 -8.16
C ALA A 48 -12.55 -16.26 -8.16
N ALA A 49 -13.67 -15.81 -8.72
CA ALA A 49 -14.90 -16.58 -8.76
C ALA A 49 -14.79 -17.71 -9.80
N THR A 50 -14.78 -18.96 -9.35
CA THR A 50 -14.81 -20.14 -10.24
C THR A 50 -16.24 -20.62 -10.55
N ASP A 51 -17.26 -20.14 -9.81
CA ASP A 51 -18.67 -20.55 -9.95
C ASP A 51 -19.65 -19.37 -9.81
N SER A 52 -20.90 -19.60 -10.25
CA SER A 52 -22.03 -18.67 -10.46
C SER A 52 -22.42 -17.68 -9.33
N GLU A 53 -21.80 -17.74 -8.15
CA GLU A 53 -21.98 -16.71 -7.12
C GLU A 53 -20.73 -15.82 -7.09
N THR A 54 -20.83 -14.63 -7.66
CA THR A 54 -19.79 -13.59 -7.50
C THR A 54 -19.50 -13.38 -6.01
N PRO A 55 -18.28 -13.69 -5.53
CA PRO A 55 -17.87 -13.36 -4.17
C PRO A 55 -18.06 -11.86 -3.99
N LYS A 56 -18.65 -11.44 -2.87
CA LYS A 56 -18.88 -10.01 -2.56
C LYS A 56 -17.91 -9.46 -1.52
N ASN A 57 -16.86 -10.23 -1.21
CA ASN A 57 -15.93 -9.91 -0.14
C ASN A 57 -14.58 -9.52 -0.74
N PHE A 58 -14.08 -8.37 -0.31
CA PHE A 58 -12.72 -7.94 -0.60
C PHE A 58 -11.72 -8.86 0.10
N LYS A 59 -10.66 -9.25 -0.62
CA LYS A 59 -9.56 -10.06 -0.11
C LYS A 59 -8.24 -9.46 -0.57
N ILE A 60 -7.27 -9.38 0.33
CA ILE A 60 -5.89 -9.05 -0.03
C ILE A 60 -5.31 -10.24 -0.80
N SER A 61 -4.75 -9.97 -1.98
CA SER A 61 -4.10 -10.98 -2.82
C SER A 61 -2.58 -10.89 -2.80
N ALA A 62 -2.03 -9.69 -2.57
CA ALA A 62 -0.60 -9.49 -2.49
C ALA A 62 -0.25 -8.26 -1.64
N ILE A 63 0.93 -8.28 -1.05
CA ILE A 63 1.57 -7.13 -0.39
C ILE A 63 3.00 -7.02 -0.91
N SER A 64 3.42 -5.82 -1.32
CA SER A 64 4.76 -5.57 -1.86
C SER A 64 5.43 -4.40 -1.16
N GLN A 65 6.73 -4.51 -0.88
CA GLN A 65 7.57 -3.38 -0.49
C GLN A 65 7.43 -2.23 -1.49
N TYR A 66 7.09 -1.04 -1.01
CA TYR A 66 6.91 0.12 -1.88
C TYR A 66 8.24 0.55 -2.51
N LYS A 67 9.30 0.63 -1.70
CA LYS A 67 10.65 0.99 -2.14
C LYS A 67 11.42 -0.21 -2.73
N TRP A 68 10.78 -0.89 -3.70
CA TRP A 68 11.24 -2.14 -4.33
C TRP A 68 12.64 -2.11 -4.99
N PRO A 69 13.20 -0.98 -5.45
CA PRO A 69 14.55 -1.00 -6.03
C PRO A 69 15.67 -1.20 -4.99
N PHE A 70 15.33 -1.24 -3.70
CA PHE A 70 16.29 -1.34 -2.59
C PHE A 70 15.99 -2.55 -1.73
N VAL A 71 17.04 -3.19 -1.21
CA VAL A 71 16.93 -4.26 -0.22
C VAL A 71 16.09 -3.79 0.97
N PHE A 72 15.22 -4.67 1.43
CA PHE A 72 14.39 -4.44 2.59
C PHE A 72 15.20 -4.66 3.86
N GLU A 73 15.26 -3.61 4.67
CA GLU A 73 15.84 -3.66 6.01
C GLU A 73 14.72 -3.60 7.04
N ALA A 74 14.58 -4.61 7.90
CA ALA A 74 13.55 -4.58 8.94
C ALA A 74 13.80 -3.41 9.92
N PRO A 75 12.78 -2.57 10.20
CA PRO A 75 12.97 -1.38 11.03
C PRO A 75 13.02 -1.70 12.52
N TRP A 76 13.61 -0.77 13.30
CA TRP A 76 13.49 -0.70 14.76
C TRP A 76 13.84 -1.99 15.53
N GLY A 77 14.68 -2.83 14.94
CA GLY A 77 15.09 -4.11 15.52
C GLY A 77 14.06 -5.23 15.39
N PHE A 78 12.99 -5.04 14.60
CA PHE A 78 12.10 -6.15 14.23
C PHE A 78 12.83 -7.17 13.37
N THR A 79 12.42 -8.44 13.46
CA THR A 79 12.79 -9.42 12.44
C THR A 79 11.97 -9.21 11.16
N LEU A 80 12.38 -9.88 10.08
CA LEU A 80 11.60 -9.89 8.84
C LEU A 80 10.20 -10.50 9.10
N GLU A 81 10.14 -11.63 9.82
CA GLU A 81 8.90 -12.33 10.13
C GLU A 81 7.96 -11.47 10.98
N GLU A 82 8.50 -10.77 11.99
CA GLU A 82 7.73 -9.83 12.80
C GLU A 82 7.18 -8.69 11.97
N THR A 83 7.99 -8.16 11.05
CA THR A 83 7.56 -7.09 10.13
C THR A 83 6.42 -7.57 9.23
N VAL A 84 6.58 -8.73 8.59
CA VAL A 84 5.56 -9.34 7.72
C VAL A 84 4.26 -9.54 8.50
N ALA A 85 4.32 -10.16 9.68
CA ALA A 85 3.13 -10.42 10.50
C ALA A 85 2.40 -9.13 10.92
N LYS A 86 3.14 -8.08 11.29
CA LYS A 86 2.58 -6.77 11.63
C LYS A 86 1.91 -6.12 10.44
N VAL A 87 2.59 -6.08 9.29
CA VAL A 87 2.05 -5.45 8.07
C VAL A 87 0.83 -6.20 7.56
N GLU A 88 0.85 -7.54 7.54
CA GLU A 88 -0.32 -8.32 7.13
C GLU A 88 -1.53 -8.10 8.05
N THR A 89 -1.31 -8.11 9.36
CA THR A 89 -2.39 -7.90 10.34
C THR A 89 -2.95 -6.49 10.21
N GLY A 90 -2.06 -5.49 10.12
CA GLY A 90 -2.43 -4.10 9.95
C GLY A 90 -3.13 -3.80 8.63
N ALA A 91 -2.66 -4.36 7.51
CA ALA A 91 -3.29 -4.22 6.21
C ALA A 91 -4.71 -4.82 6.18
N LYS A 92 -4.92 -5.95 6.87
CA LYS A 92 -6.26 -6.54 7.03
C LYS A 92 -7.19 -5.62 7.84
N ALA A 93 -6.68 -4.99 8.90
CA ALA A 93 -7.44 -4.03 9.69
C ALA A 93 -7.80 -2.78 8.85
N VAL A 94 -6.83 -2.21 8.13
CA VAL A 94 -7.04 -1.08 7.22
C VAL A 94 -8.05 -1.43 6.12
N LEU A 95 -7.98 -2.63 5.52
CA LEU A 95 -8.98 -3.08 4.56
C LEU A 95 -10.39 -3.09 5.18
N GLN A 96 -10.52 -3.62 6.39
CA GLN A 96 -11.80 -3.63 7.09
C GLN A 96 -12.32 -2.21 7.35
N GLU A 97 -11.46 -1.28 7.74
CA GLU A 97 -11.80 0.14 7.94
C GLU A 97 -12.27 0.80 6.64
N ILE A 98 -11.56 0.60 5.53
CA ILE A 98 -11.96 1.09 4.19
C ILE A 98 -13.35 0.58 3.82
N VAL A 99 -13.59 -0.72 4.01
CA VAL A 99 -14.86 -1.36 3.65
C VAL A 99 -16.00 -0.88 4.54
N THR A 100 -15.76 -0.75 5.85
CA THR A 100 -16.75 -0.20 6.80
C THR A 100 -17.10 1.24 6.41
N TYR A 101 -16.10 2.10 6.23
CA TYR A 101 -16.30 3.49 5.83
C TYR A 101 -17.05 3.60 4.50
N ALA A 102 -16.68 2.81 3.49
CA ALA A 102 -17.36 2.83 2.20
C ALA A 102 -18.84 2.41 2.30
N LYS A 103 -19.18 1.48 3.20
CA LYS A 103 -20.57 1.02 3.40
C LYS A 103 -21.41 2.00 4.23
N GLU A 104 -20.81 2.66 5.21
CA GLU A 104 -21.52 3.51 6.15
C GLU A 104 -21.62 4.96 5.65
N GLU A 105 -20.58 5.46 4.98
CA GLU A 105 -20.42 6.89 4.68
C GLU A 105 -20.48 7.22 3.19
N LEU A 106 -20.31 6.23 2.30
CA LEU A 106 -20.34 6.43 0.84
C LEU A 106 -21.60 5.84 0.20
N THR A 107 -21.84 6.20 -1.06
CA THR A 107 -23.00 5.70 -1.81
C THR A 107 -22.82 4.24 -2.23
N ALA A 108 -23.93 3.50 -2.37
CA ALA A 108 -23.92 2.12 -2.85
C ALA A 108 -23.16 1.95 -4.18
N ASP A 109 -23.28 2.93 -5.08
CA ASP A 109 -22.56 2.95 -6.37
C ASP A 109 -21.04 2.94 -6.21
N ILE A 110 -20.49 3.59 -5.17
CA ILE A 110 -19.04 3.60 -4.90
C ILE A 110 -18.59 2.24 -4.39
N VAL A 111 -19.38 1.60 -3.52
CA VAL A 111 -19.11 0.23 -3.06
C VAL A 111 -19.15 -0.75 -4.23
N GLU A 112 -20.13 -0.60 -5.14
CA GLU A 112 -20.22 -1.41 -6.35
C GLU A 112 -19.02 -1.19 -7.27
N LEU A 113 -18.56 0.07 -7.43
CA LEU A 113 -17.35 0.39 -8.19
C LEU A 113 -16.13 -0.33 -7.62
N LEU A 114 -15.93 -0.28 -6.30
CA LEU A 114 -14.82 -0.96 -5.62
C LEU A 114 -14.90 -2.48 -5.82
N LEU A 115 -16.08 -3.08 -5.68
CA LEU A 115 -16.28 -4.51 -5.92
C LEU A 115 -16.00 -4.91 -7.38
N LYS A 116 -16.45 -4.08 -8.32
CA LYS A 116 -16.32 -4.36 -9.76
C LYS A 116 -14.89 -4.24 -10.26
N HIS A 117 -14.13 -3.26 -9.76
CA HIS A 117 -12.82 -2.92 -10.29
C HIS A 117 -11.66 -3.32 -9.38
N GLY A 118 -11.91 -3.65 -8.12
CA GLY A 118 -10.87 -3.80 -7.13
C GLY A 118 -10.15 -2.48 -6.85
N PHE A 119 -9.22 -2.51 -5.91
CA PHE A 119 -8.37 -1.37 -5.59
C PHE A 119 -7.04 -1.86 -5.02
N SER A 120 -6.13 -0.93 -4.82
CA SER A 120 -4.92 -1.15 -4.04
C SER A 120 -4.80 -0.01 -3.03
N PHE A 121 -4.04 -0.21 -1.98
CA PHE A 121 -3.79 0.85 -1.01
C PHE A 121 -2.38 0.71 -0.44
N ASP A 122 -1.79 1.85 -0.09
CA ASP A 122 -0.51 1.90 0.61
C ASP A 122 -0.73 1.92 2.11
N VAL A 123 0.13 1.21 2.81
CA VAL A 123 0.23 1.30 4.26
C VAL A 123 1.66 1.58 4.69
N ALA A 124 1.84 2.31 5.77
CA ALA A 124 3.13 2.51 6.42
C ALA A 124 3.17 1.75 7.75
N LEU A 125 4.25 1.01 7.99
CA LEU A 125 4.57 0.45 9.31
C LEU A 125 5.19 1.54 10.19
N GLU A 126 4.70 1.68 11.42
CA GLU A 126 5.15 2.67 12.40
C GLU A 126 5.99 2.05 13.53
N GLN A 127 6.70 2.90 14.29
CA GLN A 127 7.69 2.47 15.29
C GLN A 127 7.14 1.51 16.35
N HIS A 128 5.87 1.68 16.72
CA HIS A 128 5.20 0.83 17.71
C HIS A 128 4.58 -0.44 17.11
N GLY A 129 4.78 -0.67 15.81
CA GLY A 129 4.23 -1.79 15.06
C GLY A 129 2.80 -1.56 14.56
N ASN A 130 2.26 -0.35 14.72
CA ASN A 130 1.00 0.06 14.12
C ASN A 130 1.16 0.19 12.60
N VAL A 131 0.05 0.07 11.88
CA VAL A 131 0.01 0.21 10.43
C VAL A 131 -1.06 1.23 10.08
N SER A 132 -0.71 2.20 9.26
CA SER A 132 -1.57 3.33 8.90
C SER A 132 -1.77 3.41 7.39
N LEU A 133 -2.98 3.75 6.96
CA LEU A 133 -3.31 3.99 5.55
C LEU A 133 -2.59 5.25 5.05
N VAL A 134 -1.94 5.15 3.88
CA VAL A 134 -1.23 6.25 3.21
C VAL A 134 -2.01 6.75 2.00
N GLU A 135 -2.39 5.85 1.09
CA GLU A 135 -3.05 6.18 -0.18
C GLU A 135 -3.97 5.04 -0.63
N ILE A 136 -5.05 5.36 -1.36
CA ILE A 136 -5.88 4.37 -2.08
C ILE A 136 -5.73 4.63 -3.59
N ASN A 137 -5.55 3.56 -4.36
CA ASN A 137 -5.28 3.58 -5.79
C ASN A 137 -6.22 2.63 -6.56
N PRO A 138 -6.61 2.94 -7.80
CA PRO A 138 -7.28 1.97 -8.68
C PRO A 138 -6.43 0.72 -8.90
N PHE A 139 -7.07 -0.43 -9.10
CA PHE A 139 -6.37 -1.70 -9.34
C PHE A 139 -6.10 -1.95 -10.83
N GLY A 140 -4.98 -2.62 -11.11
CA GLY A 140 -4.69 -3.25 -12.40
C GLY A 140 -3.67 -2.51 -13.28
N ALA A 141 -3.13 -3.25 -14.24
CA ALA A 141 -2.00 -2.82 -15.09
C ALA A 141 -2.27 -1.60 -15.99
N LEU A 142 -3.55 -1.29 -16.25
CA LEU A 142 -3.94 -0.13 -17.06
C LEU A 142 -4.13 1.14 -16.22
N SER A 143 -4.01 1.02 -14.89
CA SER A 143 -4.00 2.17 -14.00
C SER A 143 -2.55 2.67 -13.79
N GLY A 144 -2.40 3.82 -13.12
CA GLY A 144 -1.10 4.26 -12.62
C GLY A 144 -0.54 3.40 -11.49
N CYS A 145 -1.23 2.34 -11.07
CA CYS A 145 -0.78 1.43 -10.02
C CYS A 145 0.41 0.59 -10.51
N GLY A 146 1.58 0.83 -9.92
CA GLY A 146 2.74 -0.04 -10.09
C GLY A 146 2.50 -1.43 -9.52
N ALA A 147 3.13 -2.46 -10.11
CA ALA A 147 3.12 -3.83 -9.58
C ALA A 147 4.23 -4.07 -8.53
N PHE A 148 5.19 -3.14 -8.40
CA PHE A 148 6.30 -3.21 -7.45
C PHE A 148 7.16 -4.47 -7.67
N LEU A 149 7.32 -5.33 -6.65
CA LEU A 149 8.08 -6.58 -6.77
C LEU A 149 7.31 -7.69 -7.51
N PHE A 150 6.05 -7.46 -7.87
CA PHE A 150 5.28 -8.35 -8.72
C PHE A 150 5.30 -7.86 -10.16
N ASN A 151 4.91 -8.75 -11.07
CA ASN A 151 4.68 -8.47 -12.46
C ASN A 151 3.21 -8.75 -12.82
N TRP A 152 2.52 -7.75 -13.40
CA TRP A 152 1.11 -7.88 -13.77
C TRP A 152 0.78 -9.08 -14.67
N VAL A 153 1.73 -9.54 -15.50
CA VAL A 153 1.55 -10.66 -16.42
C VAL A 153 2.02 -11.96 -15.78
N LEU A 154 3.24 -12.00 -15.26
CA LEU A 154 3.84 -13.23 -14.73
C LEU A 154 3.18 -13.66 -13.42
N ASP A 155 2.86 -12.71 -12.55
CA ASP A 155 2.25 -12.94 -11.23
C ASP A 155 0.74 -12.65 -11.24
N GLY A 156 0.13 -12.61 -12.43
CA GLY A 156 -1.29 -12.29 -12.59
C GLY A 156 -2.18 -13.18 -11.73
N ARG A 157 -1.85 -14.47 -11.61
CA ARG A 157 -2.63 -15.41 -10.77
C ARG A 157 -2.64 -15.01 -9.29
N VAL A 158 -1.49 -14.57 -8.77
CA VAL A 158 -1.38 -14.01 -7.42
C VAL A 158 -2.15 -12.70 -7.34
N HIS A 159 -1.90 -11.74 -8.23
CA HIS A 159 -2.57 -10.43 -8.22
C HIS A 159 -4.10 -10.53 -8.22
N TYR A 160 -4.66 -11.45 -9.02
CA TYR A 160 -6.10 -11.65 -9.14
C TYR A 160 -6.69 -12.62 -8.11
N GLY A 161 -5.89 -13.06 -7.12
CA GLY A 161 -6.36 -13.90 -6.01
C GLY A 161 -6.73 -15.33 -6.41
N LEU A 162 -6.17 -15.81 -7.53
CA LEU A 162 -6.32 -17.20 -8.01
C LEU A 162 -5.33 -18.16 -7.34
N GLU A 163 -4.44 -17.62 -6.52
CA GLU A 163 -3.44 -18.33 -5.71
C GLU A 163 -3.44 -17.77 -4.28
N GLU A 164 -2.68 -18.42 -3.40
CA GLU A 164 -2.49 -17.93 -2.04
C GLU A 164 -1.85 -16.54 -2.04
N ALA A 165 -2.24 -15.73 -1.06
CA ALA A 165 -1.76 -14.37 -0.96
C ALA A 165 -0.25 -14.36 -0.67
N GLN A 166 0.48 -13.44 -1.32
CA GLN A 166 1.93 -13.37 -1.19
C GLN A 166 2.40 -12.03 -0.60
N PHE A 167 3.51 -12.09 0.14
CA PHE A 167 4.22 -10.92 0.66
C PHE A 167 5.61 -10.88 0.02
N ALA A 168 5.92 -9.79 -0.69
CA ALA A 168 7.19 -9.63 -1.40
C ALA A 168 8.02 -8.48 -0.85
N VAL A 169 9.28 -8.76 -0.55
CA VAL A 169 10.34 -7.80 -0.20
C VAL A 169 11.62 -8.16 -0.95
N ALA A 170 12.43 -7.18 -1.29
CA ALA A 170 13.75 -7.43 -1.85
C ALA A 170 14.69 -7.85 -0.71
N LEU A 171 15.36 -8.99 -0.84
CA LEU A 171 16.40 -9.43 0.10
C LEU A 171 17.76 -9.34 -0.58
N ASP A 172 18.81 -9.11 0.20
CA ASP A 172 20.17 -9.22 -0.33
C ASP A 172 20.44 -10.69 -0.70
N GLU A 173 21.17 -10.92 -1.79
CA GLU A 173 21.66 -12.27 -2.07
C GLU A 173 22.65 -12.60 -0.96
N VAL A 174 22.30 -13.57 -0.12
CA VAL A 174 23.30 -14.15 0.79
C VAL A 174 24.36 -14.75 -0.13
N GLY A 175 25.50 -14.07 -0.25
CA GLY A 175 26.62 -14.56 -1.04
C GLY A 175 26.98 -15.96 -0.55
N GLU A 176 26.73 -16.96 -1.40
CA GLU A 176 27.29 -18.32 -1.24
C GLU A 176 28.82 -18.29 -1.37
#